data_AF-A0A2V7FWT5-F1
#
_entry.id   AF-A0A2V7FWT5-F1
#
_cell.length_a   1.000
_cell.length_b   1.000
_cell.length_c   1.000
_cell.angle_alpha   90.00
_cell.angle_beta   90.00
_cell.angle_gamma   90.00
#
_symmetry.space_group_name_H-M   'P 1'
#
loop_
_entity.id
_entity.type
_entity.pdbx_description
1 polymer ?
#
loop_
_entity_poly.entity_id
_entity_poly.type
_entity_poly.pdbx_seq_one_letter_code
_entity_poly.pdbx_strand_id
1 'polypeptide(L)'
;MTHGKIELGDVLNFFEYEKVRDGMRRRVMELKRARRVSAGRYLSFLFENRDTVLFQIQEMCRAERITDDARIQDEIDVYGALLPGPGELSATMMIEIEDKDEIKPILDRFMGIDTGQHVWMQVGREWAVPGEFETGHSDEETGKLSAVHFV
;
A
#
# COMPACT_ATOMS: atom_id res chain seq x y z
N MET A 1 -7.43 -13.63 -19.16
CA MET A 1 -7.77 -13.95 -17.76
C MET A 1 -7.38 -12.74 -16.92
N THR A 2 -8.30 -11.80 -16.78
CA THR A 2 -8.16 -10.47 -16.16
C THR A 2 -8.31 -10.54 -14.63
N HIS A 3 -7.63 -11.48 -13.96
CA HIS A 3 -7.89 -11.76 -12.54
C HIS A 3 -7.30 -10.74 -11.55
N GLY A 4 -6.66 -9.68 -12.01
CA GLY A 4 -6.04 -8.66 -11.15
C GLY A 4 -6.88 -7.40 -10.92
N LYS A 5 -7.67 -6.96 -11.90
CA LYS A 5 -8.29 -5.62 -11.88
C LYS A 5 -9.44 -5.53 -10.87
N ILE A 6 -9.58 -4.36 -10.26
CA ILE A 6 -10.75 -3.96 -9.47
C ILE A 6 -11.57 -2.99 -10.32
N GLU A 7 -12.87 -3.24 -10.38
CA GLU A 7 -13.84 -2.43 -11.11
C GLU A 7 -14.93 -1.94 -10.16
N LEU A 8 -15.72 -0.94 -10.57
CA LEU A 8 -16.79 -0.37 -9.74
C LEU A 8 -17.73 -1.45 -9.17
N GLY A 9 -18.04 -2.48 -9.95
CA GLY A 9 -18.91 -3.59 -9.51
C GLY A 9 -18.33 -4.45 -8.38
N ASP A 10 -17.03 -4.37 -8.12
CA ASP A 10 -16.39 -5.03 -6.98
C ASP A 10 -16.55 -4.25 -5.67
N VAL A 11 -16.80 -2.94 -5.75
CA VAL A 11 -16.96 -2.06 -4.60
C VAL A 11 -18.43 -2.05 -4.18
N LEU A 12 -18.68 -2.64 -3.03
CA LEU A 12 -20.00 -2.67 -2.40
C LEU A 12 -20.39 -1.26 -1.94
N ASN A 13 -21.66 -0.91 -2.10
CA ASN A 13 -22.19 0.29 -1.46
C ASN A 13 -22.12 0.18 0.07
N PHE A 14 -22.22 1.33 0.75
CA PHE A 14 -22.09 1.43 2.20
C PHE A 14 -22.91 0.38 2.97
N PHE A 15 -24.19 0.19 2.63
CA PHE A 15 -25.07 -0.72 3.36
C PHE A 15 -24.70 -2.19 3.17
N GLU A 16 -24.33 -2.59 1.95
CA GLU A 16 -23.91 -3.96 1.68
C GLU A 16 -22.53 -4.25 2.27
N TYR A 17 -21.61 -3.28 2.24
CA TYR A 17 -20.30 -3.42 2.84
C TYR A 17 -20.38 -3.62 4.36
N GLU A 18 -21.17 -2.81 5.07
CA GLU A 18 -21.34 -2.92 6.53
C GLU A 18 -21.77 -4.33 6.97
N LYS A 19 -22.62 -5.01 6.19
CA LYS A 19 -23.07 -6.39 6.51
C LYS A 19 -21.93 -7.41 6.49
N VAL A 20 -20.93 -7.22 5.63
CA VAL A 20 -19.84 -8.19 5.41
C VAL A 20 -18.50 -7.73 5.98
N ARG A 21 -18.39 -6.47 6.40
CA ARG A 21 -17.16 -5.79 6.78
C ARG A 21 -16.35 -6.56 7.81
N ASP A 22 -16.96 -7.01 8.90
CA ASP A 22 -16.24 -7.70 9.97
C ASP A 22 -15.65 -9.04 9.50
N GLY A 23 -16.37 -9.75 8.63
CA GLY A 23 -15.88 -10.98 8.00
C GLY A 23 -14.74 -10.71 7.01
N MET A 24 -14.87 -9.66 6.19
CA MET A 24 -13.83 -9.24 5.26
C MET A 24 -12.57 -8.78 6.00
N ARG A 25 -12.71 -7.93 7.01
CA ARG A 25 -11.62 -7.44 7.85
C ARG A 25 -10.82 -8.57 8.49
N ARG A 26 -11.48 -9.57 9.10
CA ARG A 26 -10.76 -10.71 9.71
C ARG A 26 -9.92 -11.47 8.68
N ARG A 27 -10.51 -11.80 7.53
CA ARG A 27 -9.81 -12.49 6.43
C ARG A 27 -8.62 -11.68 5.92
N VAL A 28 -8.81 -10.38 5.69
CA VAL A 28 -7.76 -9.51 5.17
C VAL A 28 -6.65 -9.32 6.20
N MET A 29 -6.95 -9.21 7.49
CA MET A 29 -5.92 -9.15 8.53
C MET A 29 -5.06 -10.42 8.57
N GLU A 30 -5.66 -11.60 8.38
CA GLU A 30 -4.91 -12.85 8.27
C GLU A 30 -4.03 -12.89 7.02
N LEU A 31 -4.53 -12.44 5.87
CA LEU A 31 -3.75 -12.30 4.64
C LEU A 31 -2.58 -11.33 4.81
N LYS A 32 -2.83 -10.15 5.39
CA LYS A 32 -1.80 -9.11 5.62
C LYS A 32 -0.69 -9.62 6.53
N ARG A 33 -0.99 -10.48 7.52
CA ARG A 33 0.04 -11.09 8.39
C ARG A 33 1.02 -11.96 7.63
N ALA A 34 0.53 -12.81 6.71
CA ALA A 34 1.39 -13.70 5.92
C ALA A 34 2.17 -12.96 4.82
N ARG A 35 1.75 -11.74 4.46
CA ARG A 35 2.30 -10.92 3.38
C ARG A 35 3.17 -9.77 3.87
N ARG A 36 3.35 -9.64 5.19
CA ARG A 36 4.15 -8.59 5.79
C ARG A 36 5.56 -9.09 6.07
N VAL A 37 6.54 -8.33 5.60
CA VAL A 37 7.96 -8.58 5.81
C VAL A 37 8.59 -7.37 6.48
N SER A 38 9.21 -7.56 7.63
CA SER A 38 10.00 -6.52 8.30
C SER A 38 11.40 -6.47 7.71
N ALA A 39 11.92 -5.26 7.46
CA ALA A 39 13.27 -5.01 6.99
C ALA A 39 14.00 -4.10 7.98
N GLY A 40 14.78 -4.72 8.88
CA GLY A 40 15.43 -3.99 9.96
C GLY A 40 14.43 -3.49 11.01
N ARG A 41 14.75 -2.34 11.62
CA ARG A 41 14.01 -1.83 12.80
C ARG A 41 12.74 -1.06 12.46
N TYR A 42 12.78 -0.27 11.39
CA TYR A 42 11.75 0.73 11.11
C TYR A 42 10.93 0.44 9.86
N LEU A 43 11.35 -0.49 8.99
CA LEU A 43 10.68 -0.72 7.73
C LEU A 43 9.86 -2.00 7.78
N SER A 44 8.64 -1.92 7.25
CA SER A 44 7.88 -3.10 6.87
C SER A 44 7.33 -2.95 5.46
N PHE A 45 7.23 -4.07 4.76
CA PHE A 45 6.65 -4.18 3.43
C PHE A 45 5.43 -5.06 3.53
N LEU A 46 4.27 -4.56 3.10
CA LEU A 46 3.09 -5.37 2.89
C LEU A 46 2.95 -5.65 1.40
N PHE A 47 3.21 -6.89 0.99
CA PHE A 47 3.01 -7.30 -0.40
C PHE A 47 1.52 -7.40 -0.72
N GLU A 48 1.06 -6.53 -1.60
CA GLU A 48 -0.35 -6.32 -1.89
C GLU A 48 -0.90 -7.38 -2.86
N ASN A 49 -2.20 -7.60 -2.78
CA ASN A 49 -2.96 -8.40 -3.72
C ASN A 49 -4.36 -7.81 -3.90
N ARG A 50 -5.16 -8.43 -4.76
CA ARG A 50 -6.52 -7.95 -5.02
C ARG A 50 -7.39 -7.82 -3.76
N ASP A 51 -7.27 -8.75 -2.81
CA ASP A 51 -8.09 -8.73 -1.59
C ASP A 51 -7.67 -7.61 -0.63
N THR A 52 -6.37 -7.37 -0.48
CA THR A 52 -5.86 -6.32 0.40
C THR A 52 -6.14 -4.93 -0.18
N VAL A 53 -6.01 -4.76 -1.50
CA VAL A 53 -6.33 -3.52 -2.22
C VAL A 53 -7.84 -3.24 -2.22
N LEU A 54 -8.67 -4.23 -2.54
CA LEU A 54 -10.14 -4.06 -2.53
C LEU A 54 -10.63 -3.67 -1.13
N PHE A 55 -10.06 -4.28 -0.08
CA PHE A 55 -10.40 -3.92 1.29
C PHE A 55 -9.99 -2.47 1.63
N GLN A 56 -8.86 -2.01 1.11
CA GLN A 56 -8.40 -0.63 1.30
C GLN A 56 -9.37 0.38 0.65
N ILE A 57 -9.75 0.13 -0.61
CA ILE A 57 -10.75 0.95 -1.33
C ILE A 57 -12.07 0.99 -0.56
N GLN A 58 -12.56 -0.17 -0.12
CA GLN A 58 -13.80 -0.28 0.67
C GLN A 58 -13.73 0.50 2.00
N GLU A 59 -12.61 0.40 2.73
CA GLU A 59 -12.44 1.16 3.97
C GLU A 59 -12.36 2.67 3.72
N MET A 60 -11.75 3.12 2.61
CA MET A 60 -11.73 4.53 2.22
C MET A 60 -13.12 5.03 1.87
N CYS A 61 -13.84 4.36 0.97
CA CYS A 61 -15.21 4.73 0.62
C CYS A 61 -16.12 4.77 1.86
N ARG A 62 -15.95 3.83 2.79
CA ARG A 62 -16.72 3.81 4.05
C ARG A 62 -16.34 4.96 4.99
N ALA A 63 -15.05 5.17 5.24
CA ALA A 63 -14.57 6.19 6.17
C ALA A 63 -14.97 7.59 5.72
N GLU A 64 -14.88 7.85 4.42
CA GLU A 64 -15.20 9.14 3.81
C GLU A 64 -16.64 9.26 3.32
N ARG A 65 -17.44 8.20 3.45
CA ARG A 65 -18.83 8.10 2.96
C ARG A 65 -18.95 8.45 1.47
N ILE A 66 -18.03 7.93 0.67
CA ILE A 66 -18.03 8.06 -0.78
C ILE A 66 -19.09 7.11 -1.34
N THR A 67 -20.09 7.67 -2.01
CA THR A 67 -21.20 6.90 -2.64
C THR A 67 -21.41 7.24 -4.10
N ASP A 68 -20.66 8.21 -4.62
CA ASP A 68 -20.73 8.63 -6.02
C ASP A 68 -19.75 7.78 -6.85
N ASP A 69 -20.23 7.19 -7.94
CA ASP A 69 -19.45 6.26 -8.76
C ASP A 69 -18.16 6.88 -9.31
N ALA A 70 -18.17 8.17 -9.67
CA ALA A 70 -16.97 8.83 -10.18
C ALA A 70 -15.92 8.94 -9.08
N ARG A 71 -16.32 9.33 -7.86
CA ARG A 71 -15.40 9.36 -6.72
C ARG A 71 -14.94 7.97 -6.28
N ILE A 72 -15.76 6.94 -6.40
CA ILE A 72 -15.30 5.55 -6.16
C ILE A 72 -14.27 5.15 -7.21
N GLN A 73 -14.47 5.54 -8.47
CA GLN A 73 -13.49 5.29 -9.51
C GLN A 73 -12.15 5.98 -9.22
N ASP A 74 -12.16 7.20 -8.68
CA ASP A 74 -10.93 7.88 -8.24
C ASP A 74 -10.17 7.04 -7.20
N GLU A 75 -10.86 6.47 -6.20
CA GLU A 75 -10.24 5.57 -5.21
C GLU A 75 -9.70 4.28 -5.86
N ILE A 76 -10.45 3.70 -6.81
CA ILE A 76 -10.00 2.51 -7.55
C ILE A 76 -8.74 2.84 -8.36
N ASP A 77 -8.65 4.01 -8.97
CA ASP A 77 -7.51 4.40 -9.79
C ASP A 77 -6.26 4.65 -8.93
N VAL A 78 -6.42 5.26 -7.76
CA VAL A 78 -5.33 5.47 -6.79
C VAL A 78 -4.82 4.14 -6.24
N TYR A 79 -5.69 3.33 -5.63
CA TYR A 79 -5.26 2.09 -4.99
C TYR A 79 -5.00 0.96 -5.99
N GLY A 80 -5.57 1.02 -7.19
CA GLY A 80 -5.34 0.06 -8.25
C GLY A 80 -3.89 -0.02 -8.70
N ALA A 81 -3.10 1.03 -8.50
CA ALA A 81 -1.66 1.04 -8.73
C ALA A 81 -0.89 0.02 -7.86
N LEU A 82 -1.47 -0.41 -6.73
CA LEU A 82 -0.90 -1.44 -5.85
C LEU A 82 -1.20 -2.88 -6.31
N LEU A 83 -1.95 -3.05 -7.40
CA LEU A 83 -2.20 -4.38 -7.94
C LEU A 83 -0.98 -4.82 -8.77
N PRO A 84 -0.33 -5.95 -8.43
CA PRO A 84 0.83 -6.40 -9.18
C PRO A 84 0.47 -6.77 -10.62
N GLY A 85 1.28 -6.30 -11.56
CA GLY A 85 1.24 -6.72 -12.95
C GLY A 85 1.79 -8.14 -13.17
N PRO A 86 1.70 -8.67 -14.41
CA PRO A 86 2.29 -9.96 -14.74
C PRO A 86 3.82 -9.94 -14.56
N GLY A 87 4.33 -10.78 -13.65
CA GLY A 87 5.77 -10.88 -13.38
C GLY A 87 6.29 -9.87 -12.35
N GLU A 88 5.39 -9.12 -11.73
CA GLU A 88 5.73 -8.09 -10.74
C GLU A 88 5.23 -8.46 -9.35
N LEU A 89 5.79 -7.78 -8.35
CA LEU A 89 5.25 -7.69 -7.01
C LEU A 89 5.02 -6.20 -6.73
N SER A 90 3.95 -5.89 -6.01
CA SER A 90 3.70 -4.55 -5.51
C SER A 90 3.59 -4.61 -4.00
N ALA A 91 4.11 -3.61 -3.31
CA ALA A 91 4.06 -3.52 -1.87
C ALA A 91 3.78 -2.10 -1.40
N THR A 92 3.14 -2.01 -0.24
CA THR A 92 3.17 -0.79 0.56
C THR A 92 4.33 -0.89 1.55
N MET A 93 5.32 0.00 1.41
CA MET A 93 6.37 0.20 2.39
C MET A 93 5.90 1.17 3.47
N MET A 94 6.08 0.81 4.74
CA MET A 94 5.79 1.65 5.90
C MET A 94 7.04 1.87 6.74
N ILE A 95 7.25 3.12 7.15
CA ILE A 95 8.23 3.52 8.16
C ILE A 95 7.51 3.59 9.51
N GLU A 96 7.70 2.56 10.32
CA GLU A 96 6.98 2.34 11.58
C GLU A 96 7.79 2.89 12.75
N ILE A 97 7.30 3.99 13.32
CA ILE A 97 7.93 4.69 14.44
C ILE A 97 6.90 4.80 15.58
N GLU A 98 7.19 4.15 16.71
CA GLU A 98 6.29 4.11 17.87
C GLU A 98 6.31 5.41 18.69
N ASP A 99 7.51 5.98 18.86
CA ASP A 99 7.70 7.21 19.63
C ASP A 99 7.47 8.44 18.76
N LYS A 100 6.50 9.28 19.15
CA LYS A 100 6.12 10.48 18.41
C LYS A 100 7.27 11.49 18.32
N ASP A 101 8.11 11.57 19.34
CA ASP A 101 9.21 12.53 19.37
C ASP A 101 10.35 12.11 18.43
N GLU A 102 10.41 10.83 18.08
CA GLU A 102 11.40 10.25 17.17
C GLU A 102 10.94 10.24 15.70
N ILE A 103 9.68 10.58 15.40
CA ILE A 103 9.13 10.51 14.03
C ILE A 103 9.96 11.34 13.06
N LYS A 104 10.10 12.65 13.32
CA LYS A 104 10.83 13.54 12.41
C LYS A 104 12.31 13.16 12.31
N PRO A 105 13.06 12.96 13.42
CA PRO A 105 14.46 12.56 13.35
C PRO A 105 14.70 11.28 12.55
N ILE A 106 13.81 10.29 12.64
CA ILE A 106 13.94 9.04 11.90
C ILE A 106 13.58 9.23 10.42
N LEU A 107 12.49 9.93 10.10
CA LEU A 107 12.12 10.23 8.72
C LEU A 107 13.21 11.03 8.00
N ASP A 108 13.80 12.02 8.65
CA ASP A 108 14.91 12.81 8.10
C ASP A 108 16.11 11.91 7.70
N ARG A 109 16.33 10.79 8.40
CA ARG A 109 17.40 9.83 8.09
C ARG A 109 17.07 8.89 6.93
N PHE A 110 15.78 8.72 6.61
CA PHE A 110 15.31 7.94 5.48
C PHE A 110 15.06 8.78 4.22
N MET A 111 15.32 10.09 4.27
CA MET A 111 15.20 10.96 3.09
C MET A 111 15.95 10.37 1.89
N GLY A 112 15.26 10.28 0.76
CA GLY A 112 15.77 9.70 -0.48
C GLY A 112 15.73 8.17 -0.53
N ILE A 113 15.14 7.47 0.45
CA ILE A 113 14.98 6.00 0.39
C ILE A 113 14.18 5.54 -0.84
N ASP A 114 13.25 6.37 -1.29
CA ASP A 114 12.39 6.18 -2.46
C ASP A 114 13.02 6.66 -3.76
N THR A 115 14.26 7.15 -3.74
CA THR A 115 15.04 7.49 -4.93
C THR A 115 16.22 6.54 -5.11
N GLY A 116 16.66 6.33 -6.35
CA GLY A 116 17.80 5.46 -6.65
C GLY A 116 17.54 3.96 -6.39
N GLN A 117 18.57 3.23 -5.94
CA GLN A 117 18.54 1.77 -5.74
C GLN A 117 18.78 1.38 -4.27
N HIS A 118 18.15 2.11 -3.34
CA HIS A 118 18.30 1.87 -1.90
C HIS A 118 17.43 0.71 -1.38
N VAL A 119 16.35 0.39 -2.09
CA VAL A 119 15.46 -0.73 -1.78
C VAL A 119 15.48 -1.71 -2.95
N TRP A 120 15.75 -2.98 -2.66
CA TRP A 120 15.73 -4.05 -3.66
C TRP A 120 15.32 -5.38 -3.03
N MET A 121 14.76 -6.26 -3.86
CA MET A 121 14.52 -7.65 -3.52
C MET A 121 15.66 -8.51 -4.06
N GLN A 122 16.29 -9.29 -3.18
CA GLN A 122 17.31 -10.26 -3.56
C GLN A 122 16.66 -11.62 -3.82
N VAL A 123 16.77 -12.13 -5.06
CA VAL A 123 16.29 -13.46 -5.46
C VAL A 123 17.47 -14.38 -5.73
N GLY A 124 17.64 -15.39 -4.87
CA GLY A 124 18.85 -16.22 -4.88
C GLY A 124 20.12 -15.38 -4.64
N ARG A 125 21.23 -15.77 -5.27
CA ARG A 125 22.51 -15.03 -5.16
C ARG A 125 22.78 -14.07 -6.31
N GLU A 126 21.94 -14.10 -7.34
CA GLU A 126 22.28 -13.54 -8.66
C GLU A 126 21.44 -12.32 -9.02
N TRP A 127 20.22 -12.21 -8.48
CA TRP A 127 19.26 -11.21 -8.93
C TRP A 127 18.96 -10.22 -7.80
N ALA A 128 19.38 -8.98 -7.98
CA ALA A 128 18.93 -7.84 -7.19
C ALA A 128 17.92 -7.06 -8.04
N VAL A 129 16.65 -7.12 -7.65
CA VAL A 129 15.55 -6.43 -8.34
C VAL A 129 15.28 -5.12 -7.59
N PRO A 130 15.61 -3.95 -8.14
CA PRO A 130 15.35 -2.67 -7.49
C PRO A 130 13.84 -2.45 -7.35
N GLY A 131 13.42 -1.80 -6.26
CA GLY A 131 12.05 -1.32 -6.12
C GLY A 131 11.79 -0.09 -6.99
N GLU A 132 10.57 0.04 -7.50
CA GLU A 132 10.14 1.20 -8.29
C GLU A 132 9.08 1.97 -7.51
N PHE A 133 9.47 3.11 -6.93
CA PHE A 133 8.57 3.91 -6.11
C PHE A 133 7.66 4.80 -6.94
N GLU A 134 6.44 4.99 -6.46
CA GLU A 134 5.56 6.03 -6.98
C GLU A 134 6.10 7.44 -6.69
N THR A 135 5.76 8.40 -7.53
CA THR A 135 6.15 9.80 -7.35
C THR A 135 5.22 10.52 -6.36
N GLY A 136 5.76 11.46 -5.58
CA GLY A 136 4.96 12.41 -4.78
C GLY A 136 4.84 12.11 -3.29
N HIS A 137 5.41 11.00 -2.80
CA HIS A 137 5.52 10.69 -1.37
C HIS A 137 6.82 11.16 -0.70
N SER A 138 7.71 11.77 -1.48
CA SER A 138 8.80 12.62 -1.02
C SER A 138 8.70 13.99 -1.66
N ASP A 139 8.90 15.04 -0.87
CA ASP A 139 9.11 16.40 -1.36
C ASP A 139 10.56 16.80 -1.03
N GLU A 140 11.41 16.79 -2.06
CA GLU A 140 12.82 17.17 -1.96
C GLU A 140 13.00 18.66 -1.66
N GLU A 141 12.09 19.52 -2.09
CA GLU A 141 12.16 20.97 -1.86
C GLU A 141 11.81 21.33 -0.41
N THR A 142 10.85 20.61 0.19
CA THR A 142 10.45 20.83 1.58
C THR A 142 11.11 19.88 2.58
N GLY A 143 11.89 18.90 2.10
CA GLY A 143 12.57 17.90 2.93
C GLY A 143 11.60 17.01 3.70
N LYS A 144 10.46 16.68 3.09
CA LYS A 144 9.42 15.85 3.73
C LYS A 144 9.36 14.48 3.09
N LEU A 145 9.43 13.45 3.92
CA LEU A 145 9.20 12.05 3.55
C LEU A 145 7.88 11.57 4.17
N SER A 146 7.06 10.89 3.38
CA SER A 146 5.91 10.14 3.88
C SER A 146 6.37 8.96 4.74
N ALA A 147 5.55 8.52 5.69
CA ALA A 147 5.78 7.26 6.39
C ALA A 147 5.27 6.04 5.58
N VAL A 148 4.65 6.28 4.42
CA VAL A 148 4.02 5.26 3.57
C VAL A 148 4.38 5.53 2.12
N HIS A 149 4.83 4.50 1.40
CA HIS A 149 5.19 4.55 -0.02
C HIS A 149 4.70 3.30 -0.75
N PHE A 150 4.34 3.40 -2.03
CA PHE A 150 4.11 2.26 -2.91
C PHE A 150 5.37 1.95 -3.72
N VAL A 151 5.71 0.66 -3.83
CA VAL A 151 6.95 0.14 -4.44
C VAL A 151 6.73 -1.20 -5.12
#